data_AF-A0ABC8E908-F1
#
_entry.id   AF-A0ABC8E908-F1
#
_cell.length_a   1.000
_cell.length_b   1.000
_cell.length_c   1.000
_cell.angle_alpha   90.00
_cell.angle_beta   90.00
_cell.angle_gamma   90.00
#
_symmetry.space_group_name_H-M   'P 1'
#
loop_
_entity.id
_entity.type
_entity.pdbx_description
1 polymer ?
#
loop_
_entity_poly.entity_id
_entity_poly.type
_entity_poly.pdbx_seq_one_letter_code
_entity_poly.pdbx_strand_id
1 'polypeptide(L)' 'MKYDILSIKSKKFALKIIKLYKMLTKEKKEYIISKQLLKSATSIGANIR' A
#
# COMPACT_ATOMS: atom_id res chain seq x y z
N MET A 1 -14.25 12.45 -11.97
CA MET A 1 -13.97 11.51 -10.87
C MET A 1 -14.03 12.31 -9.57
N LYS A 2 -15.09 12.14 -8.76
CA LYS A 2 -15.26 12.90 -7.52
C LYS A 2 -14.21 12.37 -6.54
N TYR A 3 -13.26 13.21 -6.12
CA TYR A 3 -12.23 12.79 -5.16
C TYR A 3 -12.87 12.66 -3.77
N ASP A 4 -13.46 11.51 -3.49
CA ASP A 4 -13.94 11.21 -2.15
C ASP A 4 -12.77 11.15 -1.16
N ILE A 5 -13.02 11.57 0.08
CA ILE A 5 -12.02 11.63 1.15
C ILE A 5 -11.40 10.26 1.40
N LEU A 6 -12.17 9.18 1.20
CA LEU A 6 -11.72 7.80 1.32
C LEU A 6 -10.71 7.44 0.22
N SER A 7 -10.94 7.88 -1.02
CA SER A 7 -10.04 7.69 -2.16
C SER A 7 -8.69 8.41 -1.95
N ILE A 8 -8.73 9.63 -1.43
CA ILE A 8 -7.50 10.39 -1.10
C ILE A 8 -6.71 9.69 0.01
N LYS A 9 -7.40 9.27 1.09
CA LYS A 9 -6.77 8.59 2.23
C LYS A 9 -6.18 7.24 1.82
N SER A 10 -6.88 6.44 1.03
CA SER A 10 -6.40 5.13 0.58
C SER A 10 -5.18 5.25 -0.33
N LYS A 11 -5.15 6.23 -1.24
CA LYS A 11 -3.97 6.52 -2.07
C LYS A 11 -2.75 6.92 -1.22
N LYS A 12 -2.95 7.81 -0.23
CA LYS A 12 -1.88 8.21 0.69
C LYS A 12 -1.36 7.04 1.51
N PHE A 13 -2.26 6.14 1.95
CA PHE A 13 -1.89 4.92 2.65
C PHE A 13 -1.07 3.96 1.78
N ALA A 14 -1.51 3.71 0.54
CA ALA A 14 -0.81 2.83 -0.41
C ALA A 14 0.64 3.30 -0.66
N LEU A 15 0.86 4.62 -0.82
CA LEU A 15 2.20 5.18 -0.98
C LEU A 15 3.11 4.90 0.24
N LYS A 16 2.58 4.98 1.46
CA LYS A 16 3.33 4.63 2.67
C LYS A 16 3.71 3.15 2.71
N ILE A 17 2.78 2.26 2.34
CA ILE A 17 3.04 0.82 2.34
C ILE A 17 4.04 0.44 1.25
N ILE A 18 4.02 1.09 0.08
CA ILE A 18 5.06 0.90 -0.95
C ILE A 18 6.45 1.26 -0.41
N LYS A 19 6.58 2.37 0.33
CA LYS A 19 7.86 2.74 0.95
C LYS A 19 8.30 1.72 2.01
N LEU A 20 7.37 1.27 2.85
CA LEU A 20 7.63 0.23 3.86
C LEU A 20 8.06 -1.09 3.22
N TYR A 21 7.36 -1.55 2.18
CA TYR A 21 7.71 -2.75 1.42
C TYR A 21 9.16 -2.68 0.93
N LYS A 22 9.55 -1.58 0.28
CA LYS A 22 10.93 -1.38 -0.19
C LYS A 22 11.96 -1.47 0.93
N MET A 23 11.69 -0.84 2.08
CA MET A 23 12.56 -0.88 3.26
C MET A 23 12.70 -2.31 3.80
N LEU A 24 11.59 -3.03 3.99
CA LEU A 24 11.58 -4.41 4.48
C LEU A 24 12.33 -5.35 3.52
N THR A 25 12.14 -5.21 2.21
CA THR A 25 12.86 -6.03 1.23
C THR A 25 14.35 -5.70 1.17
N LYS A 26 14.73 -4.42 1.25
CA LYS A 26 16.12 -3.97 1.08
C LYS A 26 16.97 -4.20 2.33
N GLU A 27 16.44 -3.85 3.49
CA GLU A 27 17.20 -3.83 4.74
C GLU A 27 17.01 -5.11 5.55
N LYS A 28 15.80 -5.67 5.56
CA LYS A 28 15.46 -6.85 6.38
C LYS A 28 15.44 -8.15 5.57
N LYS A 29 15.55 -8.07 4.24
CA LYS A 29 15.41 -9.22 3.33
C LYS A 29 14.12 -10.00 3.61
N GLU A 30 13.06 -9.29 4.00
CA GLU A 30 11.75 -9.89 4.28
C GLU A 30 10.86 -9.72 3.04
N TYR A 31 10.39 -10.83 2.48
CA TYR A 31 9.72 -10.86 1.18
C TYR A 31 8.32 -11.49 1.21
N ILE A 32 8.00 -12.28 2.23
CA ILE A 32 6.74 -13.03 2.30
C ILE A 32 5.66 -12.10 2.85
N ILE A 33 5.86 -11.59 4.07
CA ILE A 33 4.89 -10.75 4.76
C ILE A 33 4.79 -9.39 4.08
N SER A 34 5.91 -8.81 3.69
CA SER A 34 6.00 -7.51 3.02
C SER A 34 5.24 -7.51 1.70
N LYS A 35 5.30 -8.60 0.92
CA LYS A 35 4.57 -8.76 -0.33
C LYS A 35 3.07 -8.95 -0.09
N GLN A 36 2.68 -9.68 0.95
CA GLN A 36 1.27 -9.81 1.34
C GLN A 36 0.69 -8.46 1.77
N LEU A 37 1.42 -7.71 2.60
CA LEU A 37 1.04 -6.37 3.05
C LEU A 37 0.92 -5.38 1.88
N LEU A 38 1.85 -5.41 0.92
CA LEU A 38 1.79 -4.57 -0.27
C LEU A 38 0.51 -4.81 -1.07
N LYS A 39 0.18 -6.10 -1.31
CA LYS A 39 -1.04 -6.48 -2.04
C LYS A 39 -2.29 -6.01 -1.29
N SER A 40 -2.43 -6.36 -0.02
CA SER A 40 -3.63 -6.00 0.76
C SER A 40 -3.83 -4.49 0.85
N ALA A 41 -2.77 -3.72 1.09
CA ALA A 41 -2.84 -2.27 1.20
C ALA A 41 -3.18 -1.54 -0.11
N THR A 42 -2.66 -2.01 -1.24
CA THR A 42 -2.94 -1.42 -2.55
C THR A 42 -4.34 -1.79 -3.05
N SER A 43 -4.85 -2.98 -2.70
CA SER A 43 -6.22 -3.42 -2.99
C SER A 43 -7.29 -2.55 -2.33
N ILE A 44 -7.01 -1.90 -1.20
CA ILE A 44 -7.96 -0.96 -0.57
C ILE A 44 -8.34 0.15 -1.56
N GLY A 45 -7.34 0.84 -2.13
CA GLY A 45 -7.58 1.90 -3.10
C GLY A 45 -8.20 1.39 -4.42
N ALA A 46 -7.90 0.16 -4.80
CA ALA A 46 -8.51 -0.48 -5.97
C ALA A 46 -10.00 -0.78 -5.76
N ASN A 47 -10.40 -1.22 -4.56
CA ASN A 47 -11.78 -1.54 -4.20
C ASN A 47 -12.64 -0.30 -3.89
N ILE A 48 -12.04 0.85 -3.61
CA ILE A 48 -12.76 2.13 -3.42
C ILE A 48 -13.17 2.78 -4.75
N ARG A 49 -12.69 2.27 -5.90
CA ARG A 49 -13.05 2.78 -7.23
C ARG A 49 -14.54 2.66 -7.53
#